data_AF-A0A554J778-F1
#
_entry.id   AF-A0A554J778-F1
#
_cell.length_a   1.000
_cell.length_b   1.000
_cell.length_c   1.000
_cell.angle_alpha   90.00
_cell.angle_beta   90.00
_cell.angle_gamma   90.00
#
_symmetry.space_group_name_H-M   'P 1'
#
loop_
_entity.id
_entity.type
_entity.pdbx_description
1 polymer ?
#
loop_
_entity_poly.entity_id
_entity_poly.type
_entity_poly.pdbx_seq_one_letter_code
_entity_poly.pdbx_strand_id
1 'polypeptide(L)'
;TGTRGSARRNARFRDRSPRHRFLHATDIVSPVDYRDMSDSPKPRRRTSPLLFLGALAAGAFLVLVGTSLVQELRRRYLLEQHIQSLRSTITAREQRIAELKRLKEYLATDAYVERTAREKLNYQKPGEKVVILPDGPSPTPTPVPRPQPVPGPSPARAWLRLLFGPA
;
A
#
# COMPACT_ATOMS: atom_id res chain seq x y z
N THR A 1 -45.40 -78.51 41.17
CA THR A 1 -45.34 -79.68 42.07
C THR A 1 -43.86 -79.89 42.37
N GLY A 2 -43.30 -79.73 43.56
CA GLY A 2 -43.73 -80.09 44.90
C GLY A 2 -42.56 -80.85 45.54
N THR A 3 -42.41 -80.76 46.87
CA THR A 3 -41.38 -81.32 47.77
C THR A 3 -40.11 -80.46 47.91
N ARG A 4 -39.83 -79.73 48.99
CA ARG A 4 -40.21 -79.78 50.43
C ARG A 4 -39.92 -81.13 51.10
N GLY A 5 -38.92 -81.11 51.98
CA GLY A 5 -38.65 -82.15 52.98
C GLY A 5 -37.22 -82.01 53.50
N SER A 6 -36.93 -81.19 54.51
CA SER A 6 -37.15 -81.43 55.95
C SER A 6 -36.19 -82.46 56.56
N ALA A 7 -35.45 -82.05 57.59
CA ALA A 7 -35.14 -82.77 58.84
C ALA A 7 -33.75 -82.32 59.33
N ARG A 8 -33.66 -81.45 60.33
CA ARG A 8 -33.91 -81.64 61.77
C ARG A 8 -32.60 -81.93 62.53
N ARG A 9 -32.21 -80.90 63.29
CA ARG A 9 -31.83 -80.91 64.72
C ARG A 9 -30.50 -81.57 65.09
N ASN A 10 -29.66 -80.80 65.79
CA ASN A 10 -29.68 -80.88 67.25
C ASN A 10 -29.13 -79.62 67.92
N ALA A 11 -29.79 -79.27 69.02
CA ALA A 11 -29.60 -78.10 69.84
C ALA A 11 -28.79 -78.44 71.10
N ARG A 12 -27.99 -77.49 71.58
CA ARG A 12 -27.71 -77.22 73.02
C ARG A 12 -27.45 -75.71 73.11
N PHE A 13 -28.38 -74.85 73.50
CA PHE A 13 -29.04 -74.61 74.80
C PHE A 13 -28.09 -74.10 75.92
N ARG A 14 -28.39 -72.85 76.33
CA ARG A 14 -28.05 -72.08 77.55
C ARG A 14 -26.61 -71.56 77.67
N ASP A 15 -26.38 -70.28 77.98
CA ASP A 15 -26.98 -69.44 79.04
C ASP A 15 -27.02 -67.95 78.58
N ARG A 16 -28.09 -67.13 78.66
CA ARG A 16 -28.62 -66.35 79.81
C ARG A 16 -27.50 -65.84 80.75
N SER A 17 -27.20 -64.53 80.92
CA SER A 17 -28.05 -63.40 81.36
C SER A 17 -27.19 -62.08 81.35
N PRO A 18 -27.57 -60.93 81.95
CA PRO A 18 -28.26 -59.83 81.29
C PRO A 18 -27.59 -58.42 81.39
N ARG A 19 -27.94 -57.55 80.43
CA ARG A 19 -28.18 -56.09 80.51
C ARG A 19 -27.33 -55.22 81.45
N HIS A 20 -26.62 -54.26 80.86
CA HIS A 20 -26.60 -52.88 81.36
C HIS A 20 -26.92 -51.89 80.24
N ARG A 21 -28.05 -51.20 80.43
CA ARG A 21 -28.49 -50.00 79.74
C ARG A 21 -27.72 -48.83 80.37
N PHE A 22 -26.91 -48.13 79.59
CA PHE A 22 -26.54 -46.74 79.88
C PHE A 22 -26.80 -45.91 78.63
N LEU A 23 -27.75 -44.99 78.79
CA LEU A 23 -28.08 -43.94 77.85
C LEU A 23 -26.98 -42.88 77.96
N HIS A 24 -26.19 -42.69 76.91
CA HIS A 24 -25.48 -41.43 76.69
C HIS A 24 -25.96 -40.86 75.37
N ALA A 25 -27.07 -40.13 75.45
CA ALA A 25 -27.42 -39.13 74.47
C ALA A 25 -26.47 -37.93 74.70
N THR A 26 -25.36 -37.92 73.97
CA THR A 26 -24.55 -36.72 73.74
C THR A 26 -24.52 -36.50 72.25
N ASP A 27 -25.62 -35.97 71.75
CA ASP A 27 -25.72 -35.42 70.41
C ASP A 27 -25.41 -33.92 70.47
N ILE A 28 -24.81 -33.44 69.38
CA ILE A 28 -24.76 -32.03 68.92
C ILE A 28 -23.59 -31.21 69.47
N VAL A 29 -22.44 -31.26 68.78
CA VAL A 29 -21.99 -30.28 67.75
C VAL A 29 -20.63 -30.76 67.25
N SER A 30 -20.58 -31.33 66.04
CA SER A 30 -19.32 -31.46 65.32
C SER A 30 -18.99 -30.10 64.68
N PRO A 31 -17.77 -29.57 64.80
CA PRO A 31 -17.39 -28.37 64.07
C PRO A 31 -17.42 -28.70 62.57
N VAL A 32 -18.28 -28.03 61.81
CA VAL A 32 -18.25 -28.10 60.35
C VAL A 32 -16.98 -27.41 59.89
N ASP A 33 -16.00 -28.18 59.44
CA ASP A 33 -14.73 -27.69 58.90
C ASP A 33 -14.99 -27.11 57.51
N TYR A 34 -15.21 -25.79 57.42
CA TYR A 34 -15.43 -25.05 56.17
C TYR A 34 -14.14 -24.78 55.38
N ARG A 35 -13.13 -25.64 55.53
CA ARG A 35 -11.79 -25.42 54.98
C ARG A 35 -11.52 -26.28 53.75
N ASP A 36 -12.48 -26.38 52.82
CA ASP A 36 -12.23 -27.06 51.54
C ASP A 36 -13.19 -26.67 50.40
N MET A 37 -13.65 -25.42 50.35
CA MET A 37 -14.61 -24.95 49.32
C MET A 37 -14.04 -23.87 48.39
N SER A 38 -12.74 -23.89 48.12
CA SER A 38 -12.12 -23.02 47.10
C SER A 38 -11.49 -23.77 45.92
N ASP A 39 -11.48 -25.10 45.93
CA ASP A 39 -11.03 -25.89 44.78
C ASP A 39 -12.17 -26.06 43.76
N SER A 40 -12.49 -24.95 43.10
CA SER A 40 -13.27 -25.00 41.86
C SER A 40 -12.45 -25.80 40.84
N PRO A 41 -12.96 -26.91 40.25
CA PRO A 41 -12.23 -27.61 39.21
C PRO A 41 -12.10 -26.68 38.02
N LYS A 42 -10.91 -26.07 37.84
CA LYS A 42 -10.62 -25.24 36.68
C LYS A 42 -10.86 -26.11 35.44
N PRO A 43 -11.75 -25.70 34.51
CA PRO A 43 -11.99 -26.49 33.31
C PRO A 43 -10.67 -26.53 32.54
N ARG A 44 -10.03 -27.71 32.50
CA ARG A 44 -8.89 -27.98 31.63
C ARG A 44 -9.40 -27.89 30.20
N ARG A 45 -9.31 -26.69 29.61
CA ARG A 45 -9.45 -26.50 28.17
C ARG A 45 -8.34 -27.30 27.50
N ARG A 46 -8.65 -28.56 27.21
CA ARG A 46 -7.87 -29.39 26.27
C ARG A 46 -8.10 -28.79 24.90
N THR A 47 -7.35 -27.74 24.59
CA THR A 47 -7.31 -27.24 23.22
C THR A 47 -6.66 -28.33 22.39
N SER A 48 -7.44 -28.95 21.51
CA SER A 48 -6.92 -30.04 20.69
C SER A 48 -5.92 -29.44 19.70
N PRO A 49 -4.67 -29.94 19.65
CA PRO A 49 -3.66 -29.44 18.72
C PRO A 49 -4.12 -29.59 17.25
N LEU A 50 -5.05 -30.51 16.99
CA LEU A 50 -5.71 -30.69 15.69
C LEU A 50 -6.61 -29.52 15.29
N LEU A 51 -7.30 -28.86 16.24
CA LEU A 51 -8.09 -27.66 15.93
C LEU A 51 -7.18 -26.47 15.60
N PHE A 52 -6.02 -26.37 16.27
CA PHE A 52 -5.01 -25.36 15.91
C PHE A 52 -4.41 -25.62 14.52
N LEU A 53 -4.10 -26.88 14.19
CA LEU A 53 -3.62 -27.24 12.86
C LEU A 53 -4.66 -26.93 11.77
N GLY A 54 -5.94 -27.25 12.02
CA GLY A 54 -7.04 -26.94 11.11
C GLY A 54 -7.25 -25.44 10.91
N ALA A 55 -7.19 -24.65 11.99
CA ALA A 55 -7.27 -23.19 11.91
C ALA A 55 -6.10 -22.58 11.13
N LEU A 56 -4.88 -23.12 11.32
CA LEU A 56 -3.68 -22.66 10.62
C LEU A 56 -3.73 -23.00 9.11
N ALA A 57 -4.20 -24.21 8.77
CA ALA A 57 -4.43 -24.60 7.37
C ALA A 57 -5.53 -23.76 6.70
N ALA A 58 -6.65 -23.49 7.39
CA ALA A 58 -7.70 -22.62 6.88
C ALA A 58 -7.21 -21.18 6.69
N GLY A 59 -6.42 -20.65 7.63
CA GLY A 59 -5.77 -19.35 7.50
C GLY A 59 -4.82 -19.27 6.31
N ALA A 60 -3.97 -20.29 6.12
CA ALA A 60 -3.06 -20.37 4.99
C ALA A 60 -3.82 -20.44 3.64
N PHE A 61 -4.92 -21.19 3.59
CA PHE A 61 -5.79 -21.25 2.41
C PHE A 61 -6.43 -19.89 2.09
N LEU A 62 -6.91 -19.17 3.11
CA LEU A 62 -7.48 -17.83 2.96
C LEU A 62 -6.44 -16.82 2.46
N VAL A 63 -5.21 -16.89 2.96
CA VAL A 63 -4.10 -16.06 2.47
C VAL A 63 -3.80 -16.38 1.01
N LEU A 64 -3.70 -17.67 0.65
CA LEU A 64 -3.44 -18.11 -0.72
C LEU A 64 -4.49 -17.57 -1.69
N VAL A 65 -5.78 -17.76 -1.39
CA VAL A 65 -6.89 -17.26 -2.22
C VAL A 65 -6.90 -15.72 -2.26
N GLY A 66 -6.69 -15.07 -1.10
CA GLY A 66 -6.63 -13.62 -0.99
C GLY A 66 -5.53 -12.99 -1.85
N THR A 67 -4.35 -13.62 -1.93
CA THR A 67 -3.26 -13.12 -2.78
C THR A 67 -3.62 -13.13 -4.27
N SER A 68 -4.39 -14.12 -4.74
CA SER A 68 -4.81 -14.21 -6.14
C SER A 68 -5.76 -13.06 -6.53
N LEU A 69 -6.68 -12.68 -5.63
CA LEU A 69 -7.61 -11.57 -5.86
C LEU A 69 -6.88 -10.22 -5.83
N VAL A 70 -5.92 -10.05 -4.91
CA VAL A 70 -5.13 -8.81 -4.81
C VAL A 70 -4.24 -8.62 -6.04
N GLN A 71 -3.68 -9.69 -6.61
CA GLN A 71 -2.86 -9.61 -7.83
C GLN A 71 -3.69 -9.18 -9.05
N GLU A 72 -4.92 -9.69 -9.19
CA GLU A 72 -5.81 -9.34 -10.31
C GLU A 72 -6.24 -7.86 -10.25
N LEU A 73 -6.57 -7.35 -9.07
CA LEU A 73 -6.93 -5.94 -8.89
C LEU A 73 -5.74 -5.00 -9.17
N ARG A 74 -4.52 -5.38 -8.76
CA ARG A 74 -3.31 -4.60 -9.08
C ARG A 74 -3.04 -4.54 -10.58
N ARG A 75 -3.22 -5.65 -11.31
CA ARG A 75 -3.02 -5.69 -12.77
C ARG A 75 -3.99 -4.76 -13.50
N ARG A 76 -5.26 -4.75 -13.10
CA ARG A 76 -6.29 -3.88 -13.70
C ARG A 76 -5.97 -2.41 -13.49
N TYR A 77 -5.58 -2.02 -12.28
CA TYR A 77 -5.25 -0.64 -11.97
C TYR A 77 -4.01 -0.13 -12.73
N LEU A 78 -2.96 -0.95 -12.84
CA LEU A 78 -1.77 -0.61 -13.62
C LEU A 78 -2.07 -0.51 -15.13
N LEU A 79 -2.98 -1.33 -15.64
CA LEU A 79 -3.36 -1.29 -17.05
C LEU A 79 -4.16 -0.02 -17.38
N GLU A 80 -5.09 0.39 -16.53
CA GLU A 80 -5.83 1.64 -16.70
C GLU A 80 -4.92 2.87 -16.63
N GLN A 81 -3.95 2.89 -15.72
CA GLN A 81 -2.96 3.96 -15.64
C GLN A 81 -2.11 4.06 -16.91
N HIS A 82 -1.66 2.93 -17.46
CA HIS A 82 -0.93 2.93 -18.72
C HIS A 82 -1.79 3.43 -19.87
N ILE A 83 -3.04 3.00 -19.98
CA ILE A 83 -3.97 3.48 -21.02
C ILE A 83 -4.17 4.99 -20.89
N GLN A 84 -4.35 5.51 -19.69
CA GLN A 84 -4.54 6.94 -19.46
C GLN A 84 -3.29 7.75 -19.82
N SER A 85 -2.09 7.24 -19.48
CA SER A 85 -0.82 7.88 -19.82
C SER A 85 -0.54 7.88 -21.33
N LEU A 86 -0.91 6.80 -22.03
CA LEU A 86 -0.78 6.71 -23.48
C LEU A 86 -1.75 7.67 -24.16
N ARG A 87 -3.00 7.73 -23.70
CA ARG A 87 -4.00 8.68 -24.20
C ARG A 87 -3.56 10.13 -24.01
N SER A 88 -3.06 10.49 -22.84
CA SER A 88 -2.56 11.86 -22.60
C SER A 88 -1.33 12.19 -23.46
N THR A 89 -0.48 11.21 -23.72
CA THR A 89 0.66 11.39 -24.63
C THR A 89 0.19 11.62 -26.06
N ILE A 90 -0.80 10.86 -26.54
CA ILE A 90 -1.37 11.03 -27.89
C ILE A 90 -1.96 12.43 -28.03
N THR A 91 -2.81 12.86 -27.08
CA THR A 91 -3.45 14.19 -27.16
C THR A 91 -2.43 15.32 -27.13
N ALA A 92 -1.40 15.24 -26.30
CA ALA A 92 -0.32 16.22 -26.26
C ALA A 92 0.45 16.30 -27.59
N ARG A 93 0.71 15.15 -28.23
CA ARG A 93 1.38 15.10 -29.54
C ARG A 93 0.51 15.66 -30.65
N GLU A 94 -0.78 15.33 -30.67
CA GLU A 94 -1.75 15.87 -31.62
C GLU A 94 -1.88 17.39 -31.52
N GLN A 95 -1.96 17.93 -30.30
CA GLN A 95 -1.94 19.37 -30.07
C GLN A 95 -0.67 20.02 -30.61
N ARG A 96 0.49 19.40 -30.37
CA ARG A 96 1.77 19.92 -30.88
C ARG A 96 1.82 19.90 -32.41
N ILE A 97 1.29 18.86 -33.05
CA ILE A 97 1.18 18.78 -34.51
C ILE A 97 0.27 19.89 -35.03
N ALA A 98 -0.88 20.12 -34.39
CA ALA A 98 -1.82 21.17 -34.79
C ALA A 98 -1.20 22.57 -34.67
N GLU A 99 -0.48 22.84 -33.57
CA GLU A 99 0.26 24.09 -33.35
C GLU A 99 1.32 24.31 -34.45
N LEU A 100 2.14 23.30 -34.71
CA LEU A 100 3.20 23.37 -35.72
C LEU A 100 2.62 23.55 -37.14
N LYS A 101 1.49 22.92 -37.45
CA LYS A 101 0.80 23.12 -38.74
C LYS A 101 0.31 24.56 -38.89
N ARG A 102 -0.33 25.12 -37.86
CA ARG A 102 -0.78 26.52 -37.86
C ARG A 102 0.39 27.49 -38.03
N LEU A 103 1.50 27.23 -37.34
CA LEU A 103 2.70 28.04 -37.47
C LEU A 103 3.26 27.94 -38.90
N LYS A 104 3.36 26.73 -39.46
CA LYS A 104 3.80 26.53 -40.84
C LYS A 104 2.91 27.28 -41.83
N GLU A 105 1.60 27.20 -41.68
CA GLU A 105 0.63 27.92 -42.52
C GLU A 105 0.81 29.43 -42.41
N TYR A 106 0.95 29.96 -41.19
CA TYR A 106 1.21 31.38 -40.95
C TYR A 106 2.51 31.86 -41.62
N LEU A 107 3.59 31.10 -41.44
CA LEU A 107 4.89 31.43 -42.06
C LEU A 107 4.86 31.33 -43.58
N ALA A 108 3.97 30.52 -44.15
CA ALA A 108 3.77 30.40 -45.59
C ALA A 108 2.87 31.51 -46.18
N THR A 109 2.26 32.36 -45.35
CA THR A 109 1.44 33.47 -45.85
C THR A 109 2.29 34.55 -46.51
N ASP A 110 1.78 35.11 -47.61
CA ASP A 110 2.44 36.22 -48.33
C ASP A 110 2.69 37.43 -47.43
N ALA A 111 1.79 37.69 -46.48
CA ALA A 111 1.95 38.78 -45.52
C ALA A 111 3.19 38.60 -44.63
N TYR A 112 3.46 37.37 -44.17
CA TYR A 112 4.65 37.07 -43.38
C TYR A 112 5.92 37.14 -44.24
N VAL A 113 5.88 36.60 -45.46
CA VAL A 113 7.00 36.63 -46.41
C VAL A 113 7.36 38.08 -46.78
N GLU A 114 6.36 38.90 -47.12
CA GLU A 114 6.56 40.30 -47.47
C GLU A 114 7.13 41.09 -46.29
N ARG A 115 6.56 40.93 -45.10
CA ARG A 115 7.06 41.58 -43.88
C ARG A 115 8.52 41.21 -43.62
N THR A 116 8.85 39.92 -43.69
CA THR A 116 10.21 39.43 -43.46
C THR A 116 11.18 39.93 -44.53
N ALA A 117 10.74 40.01 -45.80
CA ALA A 117 11.54 40.55 -46.89
C ALA A 117 11.83 42.05 -46.70
N ARG A 118 10.83 42.84 -46.27
CA ARG A 118 11.03 44.27 -45.94
C ARG A 118 12.00 44.44 -44.76
N GLU A 119 11.83 43.66 -43.69
CA GLU A 119 12.64 43.78 -42.46
C GLU A 119 14.08 43.28 -42.65
N LYS A 120 14.29 42.18 -43.36
CA LYS A 120 15.61 41.53 -43.47
C LYS A 120 16.38 41.86 -44.73
N LEU A 121 15.68 42.16 -45.83
CA LEU A 121 16.29 42.33 -47.15
C LEU A 121 16.08 43.75 -47.70
N ASN A 122 15.47 44.65 -46.93
CA ASN A 122 15.00 45.96 -47.39
C ASN A 122 14.24 45.85 -48.72
N TYR A 123 13.49 44.75 -48.90
CA TYR A 123 12.81 44.43 -50.14
C TYR A 123 11.69 45.43 -50.42
N GLN A 124 11.60 45.90 -51.66
CA GLN A 124 10.71 46.98 -52.09
C GLN A 124 9.70 46.43 -53.11
N LYS A 125 8.45 46.91 -53.07
CA LYS A 125 7.51 46.62 -54.16
C LYS A 125 7.81 47.49 -55.39
N PRO A 126 7.48 47.03 -56.61
CA PRO A 126 7.57 47.86 -57.81
C PRO A 126 6.75 49.16 -57.62
N GLY A 127 7.43 50.31 -57.61
CA GLY A 127 6.81 51.63 -57.42
C GLY A 127 7.05 52.31 -56.07
N GLU A 128 7.72 51.65 -55.12
CA GLU A 128 8.08 52.22 -53.80
C GLU A 128 9.42 53.00 -53.91
N LYS A 129 9.52 54.22 -53.34
CA LYS A 129 10.74 55.04 -53.35
C LYS A 129 11.47 54.91 -52.00
N VAL A 130 12.67 54.34 -52.01
CA VAL A 130 13.55 54.33 -50.82
C VAL A 130 14.29 55.66 -50.71
N VAL A 131 14.11 56.32 -49.57
CA VAL A 131 14.88 57.49 -49.17
C VAL A 131 16.00 56.99 -48.26
N ILE A 132 17.22 56.93 -48.77
CA ILE A 132 18.41 56.69 -47.95
C ILE A 132 18.73 58.03 -47.28
N LEU A 133 18.45 58.14 -45.98
CA LEU A 133 18.93 59.29 -45.22
C LEU A 133 20.45 59.13 -45.09
N PRO A 134 21.26 60.11 -45.55
CA PRO A 134 22.67 60.10 -45.22
C PRO A 134 22.78 60.16 -43.70
N ASP A 135 23.54 59.24 -43.13
CA ASP A 135 23.82 59.25 -41.70
C ASP A 135 24.42 60.62 -41.37
N GLY A 136 23.64 61.48 -40.69
CA GLY A 136 24.21 62.60 -39.96
C GLY A 136 25.27 62.06 -38.99
N PRO A 137 26.24 62.88 -38.53
CA PRO A 137 27.40 62.41 -37.78
C PRO A 137 26.95 61.47 -36.67
N SER A 138 27.11 60.17 -36.92
CA SER A 138 26.74 59.14 -35.95
C SER A 138 27.55 59.44 -34.70
N PRO A 139 26.95 59.53 -33.50
CA PRO A 139 27.72 59.59 -32.29
C PRO A 139 28.67 58.40 -32.33
N THR A 140 29.96 58.69 -32.24
CA THR A 140 31.00 57.64 -32.17
C THR A 140 30.51 56.61 -31.17
N PRO A 141 30.33 55.34 -31.56
CA PRO A 141 29.82 54.34 -30.64
C PRO A 141 30.79 54.31 -29.46
N THR A 142 30.32 54.74 -28.28
CA THR A 142 31.03 54.53 -27.03
C THR A 142 31.45 53.06 -27.02
N PRO A 143 32.75 52.74 -26.91
CA PRO A 143 33.19 51.36 -26.96
C PRO A 143 32.47 50.60 -25.85
N VAL A 144 31.49 49.78 -26.24
CA VAL A 144 30.82 48.86 -25.33
C VAL A 144 31.93 47.97 -24.79
N PRO A 145 32.13 47.92 -23.45
CA PRO A 145 33.13 47.03 -22.87
C PRO A 145 32.90 45.62 -23.40
N ARG A 146 33.88 45.10 -24.15
CA ARG A 146 33.85 43.70 -24.60
C ARG A 146 33.65 42.85 -23.34
N PRO A 147 32.66 41.95 -23.29
CA PRO A 147 32.50 41.05 -22.16
C PRO A 147 33.85 40.38 -21.93
N GLN A 148 34.49 40.68 -20.79
CA GLN A 148 35.69 39.94 -20.43
C GLN A 148 35.27 38.47 -20.30
N PRO A 149 36.09 37.51 -20.76
CA PRO A 149 35.82 36.10 -20.52
C PRO A 149 35.65 35.93 -19.00
N VAL A 150 34.41 35.76 -18.57
CA VAL A 150 34.12 35.41 -17.19
C VAL A 150 34.88 34.10 -16.95
N PRO A 151 35.73 33.98 -15.92
CA PRO A 151 36.42 32.74 -15.62
C PRO A 151 35.35 31.66 -15.39
N GLY A 152 35.06 30.91 -16.46
CA GLY A 152 34.14 29.80 -16.40
C GLY A 152 34.76 28.68 -15.57
N PRO A 153 33.94 27.77 -15.02
CA PRO A 153 34.48 26.57 -14.40
C PRO A 153 35.44 25.89 -15.38
N SER A 154 36.58 25.40 -14.86
CA SER A 154 37.56 24.65 -15.64
C SER A 154 36.85 23.66 -16.58
N PRO A 155 37.29 23.49 -17.83
CA PRO A 155 36.60 22.64 -18.82
C PRO A 155 36.22 21.26 -18.28
N ALA A 156 37.05 20.66 -17.43
CA ALA A 156 36.79 19.37 -16.79
C ALA A 156 35.51 19.34 -15.92
N ARG A 157 35.26 20.38 -15.10
CA ARG A 157 34.03 20.47 -14.28
C ARG A 157 32.78 20.66 -15.14
N ALA A 158 32.89 21.36 -16.27
CA ALA A 158 31.78 21.51 -17.21
C ALA A 158 31.40 20.16 -17.84
N TRP A 159 32.40 19.37 -18.25
CA TRP A 159 32.18 18.01 -18.75
C TRP A 159 31.61 17.07 -17.69
N LEU A 160 32.12 17.10 -16.46
CA LEU A 160 31.61 16.25 -15.38
C LEU A 160 30.13 16.52 -15.08
N ARG A 161 29.69 17.79 -15.10
CA ARG A 161 28.28 18.14 -14.89
C ARG A 161 27.37 17.65 -16.02
N LEU A 162 27.87 17.63 -17.26
CA LEU A 162 27.12 17.07 -18.40
C LEU A 162 26.99 15.54 -18.29
N LEU A 163 28.04 14.87 -17.83
CA LEU A 163 28.08 13.40 -17.77
C LEU A 163 27.38 12.83 -16.53
N PHE A 164 27.42 13.54 -15.40
CA PHE A 164 26.94 13.03 -14.11
C PHE A 164 25.78 13.84 -13.50
N GLY A 165 25.35 14.92 -14.14
CA GLY A 165 24.29 15.80 -13.64
C GLY A 165 24.78 16.73 -12.51
N PRO A 166 23.96 17.70 -12.07
CA PRO A 166 24.26 18.49 -10.90
C PRO A 166 24.24 17.58 -9.65
N ALA A 167 25.34 17.60 -8.89
CA ALA A 167 25.40 16.99 -7.55
C ALA A 167 24.58 17.81 -6.54
#